data_AF-A0AA35L3L3-F1
#
_entry.id   AF-A0AA35L3L3-F1
#
_cell.length_a   1.000
_cell.length_b   1.000
_cell.length_c   1.000
_cell.angle_alpha   90.00
_cell.angle_beta   90.00
_cell.angle_gamma   90.00
#
_symmetry.space_group_name_H-M   'P 1'
#
loop_
_entity.id
_entity.type
_entity.pdbx_description
1 polymer ?
#
loop_
_entity_poly.entity_id
_entity_poly.type
_entity_poly.pdbx_seq_one_letter_code
_entity_poly.pdbx_strand_id
1 'polypeptide(L)'
;MQQVLDNLTDLPPSAGAEEIDLIFLKGIMENPIAHERLEDSKLEAVSDNNLELVNEILEDISPLMNKDENIAELVCILKEPHFLSLLEAHDIVASKCYESPPSSPEINNSSVNNQIVPVDAIRILGIHKRAGEPLGVTFRVENNDLVIARILHGGMIDRQGLLHVGDIIKEVNGHEVGNNPKELQELLKSISGSVTLKILPSYRDNIIPQQVFVKCHFDYNPYNDNLIPCKEAGLKFSKGEILQIVNREDPNWWQASHVKEGGSAGLIPSQFLEEKRKAFVRRDWDNSGPFCGTISSKKKKKMMYLTTRNAEFDRHEIQIYEEVAKMPPFQRKTLVLIGAQGVGRRSLKNRFIVLNPTKFGTTVPFTSRKPRDDEKDGQAYRFVSRVEMEADVKAGRYLEHGEYEGNLYGTKIDSILEVVQTGRTCILDVNPQALKILRTSEFMPYVVFIAAPELETLRAMHKAVVDAGITTKLLTDTDLKKTVDESARIQRAYSHYFDLIIVNDNLDKAFEKLQTATEKLRTEPQWVPISWVY
;
A
#
# COMPACT_ATOMS: atom_id res chain seq x y z
N MET A 1 -2.82 35.04 -14.23
CA MET A 1 -1.55 34.31 -14.48
C MET A 1 -0.54 35.10 -15.32
N GLN A 2 -0.94 35.85 -16.36
CA GLN A 2 0.00 36.71 -17.10
C GLN A 2 0.76 37.70 -16.19
N GLN A 3 0.03 38.33 -15.27
CA GLN A 3 0.57 39.27 -14.28
C GLN A 3 1.58 38.63 -13.31
N VAL A 4 1.51 37.31 -13.08
CA VAL A 4 2.46 36.57 -12.23
C VAL A 4 3.71 36.19 -13.02
N LEU A 5 3.56 35.88 -14.32
CA LEU A 5 4.66 35.65 -15.25
C LEU A 5 5.51 36.93 -15.42
N ASP A 6 4.84 38.07 -15.54
CA ASP A 6 5.49 39.38 -15.68
C ASP A 6 6.24 39.77 -14.37
N ASN A 7 5.67 39.44 -13.20
CA ASN A 7 6.33 39.65 -11.91
C ASN A 7 7.53 38.70 -11.68
N LEU A 8 7.53 37.50 -12.27
CA LEU A 8 8.65 36.54 -12.21
C LEU A 8 9.87 37.02 -13.00
N THR A 9 9.67 37.83 -14.04
CA THR A 9 10.77 38.45 -14.81
C THR A 9 11.43 39.64 -14.12
N ASP A 10 10.73 40.28 -13.17
CA ASP A 10 11.19 41.50 -12.47
C ASP A 10 11.74 41.22 -11.04
N LEU A 11 11.94 39.96 -10.67
CA LEU A 11 12.48 39.60 -9.36
C LEU A 11 13.93 40.08 -9.18
N PRO A 12 14.25 40.85 -8.12
CA PRO A 12 15.62 41.28 -7.88
C PRO A 12 16.52 40.08 -7.54
N PRO A 13 17.81 40.11 -7.95
CA PRO A 13 18.75 38.99 -7.78
C PRO A 13 19.08 38.65 -6.32
N SER A 14 18.53 39.37 -5.34
CA SER A 14 18.69 39.11 -3.91
C SER A 14 17.66 38.14 -3.32
N ALA A 15 16.73 37.59 -4.12
CA ALA A 15 15.65 36.73 -3.62
C ALA A 15 16.10 35.31 -3.20
N GLY A 16 17.38 34.95 -3.35
CA GLY A 16 17.93 33.67 -2.87
C GLY A 16 17.39 32.42 -3.58
N ALA A 17 16.56 32.57 -4.62
CA ALA A 17 16.07 31.46 -5.43
C ALA A 17 17.16 31.04 -6.44
N GLU A 18 17.42 29.72 -6.53
CA GLU A 18 18.37 29.21 -7.51
C GLU A 18 17.81 29.37 -8.93
N GLU A 19 18.66 29.75 -9.88
CA GLU A 19 18.29 30.06 -11.26
C GLU A 19 17.55 28.91 -11.95
N ILE A 20 17.83 27.67 -11.53
CA ILE A 20 17.21 26.44 -12.03
C ILE A 20 15.74 26.34 -11.59
N ASP A 21 15.41 26.78 -10.38
CA ASP A 21 14.04 26.75 -9.85
C ASP A 21 13.15 27.79 -10.54
N LEU A 22 13.72 28.96 -10.87
CA LEU A 22 13.04 30.00 -11.64
C LEU A 22 12.76 29.53 -13.08
N ILE A 23 13.73 28.84 -13.71
CA ILE A 23 13.56 28.25 -15.05
C ILE A 23 12.51 27.12 -15.01
N PHE A 24 12.51 26.30 -13.97
CA PHE A 24 11.52 25.24 -13.77
C PHE A 24 10.10 25.79 -13.59
N LEU A 25 9.93 26.80 -12.72
CA LEU A 25 8.65 27.50 -12.52
C LEU A 25 8.14 28.13 -13.82
N LYS A 26 9.02 28.80 -14.58
CA LYS A 26 8.67 29.39 -15.87
C LYS A 26 8.25 28.31 -16.88
N GLY A 27 8.95 27.19 -16.92
CA GLY A 27 8.63 26.04 -17.78
C GLY A 27 7.32 25.33 -17.41
N ILE A 28 6.90 25.37 -16.14
CA ILE A 28 5.59 24.87 -15.71
C ILE A 28 4.48 25.84 -16.15
N MET A 29 4.69 27.14 -15.97
CA MET A 29 3.67 28.16 -16.26
C MET A 29 3.46 28.40 -17.77
N GLU A 30 4.47 28.12 -18.60
CA GLU A 30 4.39 28.17 -20.07
C GLU A 30 3.82 26.87 -20.70
N ASN A 31 3.49 25.85 -19.89
CA ASN A 31 2.99 24.56 -20.37
C ASN A 31 1.48 24.61 -20.67
N PRO A 32 1.02 24.36 -21.91
CA PRO A 32 -0.38 24.41 -22.28
C PRO A 32 -1.28 23.36 -21.61
N ILE A 33 -0.70 22.30 -21.01
CA ILE A 33 -1.45 21.31 -20.21
C ILE A 33 -1.78 21.86 -18.81
N ALA A 34 -0.95 22.76 -18.27
CA ALA A 34 -1.28 23.48 -17.04
C ALA A 34 -2.42 24.49 -17.28
N HIS A 35 -2.54 25.01 -18.50
CA HIS A 35 -3.66 25.87 -18.92
C HIS A 35 -4.99 25.09 -19.07
N GLU A 36 -4.97 23.83 -19.55
CA GLU A 36 -6.19 22.98 -19.68
C GLU A 36 -6.66 22.37 -18.35
N ARG A 37 -5.82 22.29 -17.31
CA ARG A 37 -6.18 21.72 -15.99
C ARG A 37 -6.66 22.74 -14.95
N LEU A 38 -6.76 24.00 -15.35
CA LEU A 38 -7.35 25.09 -14.57
C LEU A 38 -8.55 25.66 -15.33
N GLU A 39 -9.37 24.79 -15.94
CA GLU A 39 -10.79 25.16 -16.03
C GLU A 39 -11.27 25.26 -14.59
N ASP A 40 -11.45 26.49 -14.12
CA ASP A 40 -12.02 26.82 -12.83
C ASP A 40 -13.33 26.03 -12.69
N SER A 41 -13.24 24.85 -12.09
CA SER A 41 -14.36 24.28 -11.36
C SER A 41 -14.56 25.25 -10.21
N LYS A 42 -15.27 26.35 -10.48
CA LYS A 42 -15.84 27.19 -9.43
C LYS A 42 -16.73 26.26 -8.63
N LEU A 43 -16.16 25.70 -7.57
CA LEU A 43 -16.91 25.06 -6.52
C LEU A 43 -17.73 26.18 -5.89
N GLU A 44 -18.95 26.35 -6.38
CA GLU A 44 -19.95 27.20 -5.75
C GLU A 44 -20.61 26.36 -4.67
N ALA A 45 -20.75 26.93 -3.48
CA ALA A 45 -21.47 26.27 -2.41
C ALA A 45 -22.91 26.00 -2.86
N VAL A 46 -23.41 24.82 -2.49
CA VAL A 46 -24.77 24.40 -2.88
C VAL A 46 -25.84 25.26 -2.18
N SER A 47 -25.52 25.75 -0.98
CA SER A 47 -26.35 26.63 -0.13
C SER A 47 -25.50 27.27 0.97
N ASP A 48 -26.01 28.32 1.61
CA ASP A 48 -25.43 28.93 2.80
C ASP A 48 -26.30 28.60 4.04
N ASN A 49 -25.72 28.63 5.24
CA ASN A 49 -26.40 28.46 6.54
C ASN A 49 -27.05 27.08 6.76
N ASN A 50 -26.39 26.01 6.30
CA ASN A 50 -26.88 24.65 6.50
C ASN A 50 -26.95 24.24 7.98
N LEU A 51 -26.09 24.82 8.83
CA LEU A 51 -26.13 24.56 10.27
C LEU A 51 -27.40 25.13 10.93
N GLU A 52 -27.86 26.28 10.46
CA GLU A 52 -29.09 26.93 10.94
C GLU A 52 -30.32 26.11 10.51
N LEU A 53 -30.33 25.64 9.26
CA LEU A 53 -31.37 24.75 8.74
C LEU A 53 -31.47 23.43 9.52
N VAL A 54 -30.34 22.82 9.88
CA VAL A 54 -30.35 21.60 10.70
C VAL A 54 -30.90 21.87 12.10
N ASN A 55 -30.62 23.03 12.70
CA ASN A 55 -31.20 23.40 13.98
C ASN A 55 -32.73 23.58 13.87
N GLU A 56 -33.23 24.23 12.82
CA GLU A 56 -34.68 24.35 12.58
C GLU A 56 -35.35 22.98 12.41
N ILE A 57 -34.75 22.09 11.61
CA ILE A 57 -35.25 20.71 11.44
C ILE A 57 -35.26 19.99 12.78
N LEU A 58 -34.20 20.13 13.59
CA LEU A 58 -34.10 19.52 14.91
C LEU A 58 -35.17 20.05 15.87
N GLU A 59 -35.52 21.33 15.84
CA GLU A 59 -36.62 21.88 16.64
C GLU A 59 -37.97 21.27 16.25
N ASP A 60 -38.22 21.08 14.96
CA ASP A 60 -39.47 20.52 14.44
C ASP A 60 -39.63 19.02 14.74
N ILE A 61 -38.56 18.23 14.65
CA ILE A 61 -38.63 16.77 14.76
C ILE A 61 -38.31 16.23 16.16
N SER A 62 -37.60 16.99 17.01
CA SER A 62 -37.28 16.56 18.39
C SER A 62 -38.51 16.19 19.23
N PRO A 63 -39.67 16.89 19.14
CA PRO A 63 -40.88 16.49 19.87
C PRO A 63 -41.49 15.15 19.40
N LEU A 64 -41.10 14.66 18.22
CA LEU A 64 -41.64 13.45 17.60
C LEU A 64 -40.77 12.21 17.84
N MET A 65 -39.60 12.34 18.48
CA MET A 65 -38.65 11.25 18.73
C MET A 65 -39.25 10.04 19.45
N ASN A 66 -40.24 10.26 20.33
CA ASN A 66 -40.88 9.18 21.09
C ASN A 66 -41.96 8.42 20.29
N LYS A 67 -42.22 8.81 19.03
CA LYS A 67 -43.29 8.24 18.20
C LYS A 67 -42.78 7.41 17.02
N ASP A 68 -41.53 7.60 16.59
CA ASP A 68 -40.94 6.91 15.43
C ASP A 68 -39.43 6.70 15.66
N GLU A 69 -38.98 5.45 15.58
CA GLU A 69 -37.57 5.08 15.75
C GLU A 69 -36.68 5.67 14.66
N ASN A 70 -37.19 5.88 13.44
CA ASN A 70 -36.43 6.51 12.36
C ASN A 70 -36.19 8.00 12.63
N ILE A 71 -37.14 8.69 13.28
CA ILE A 71 -36.96 10.09 13.70
C ILE A 71 -35.93 10.17 14.83
N ALA A 72 -35.94 9.21 15.75
CA ALA A 72 -34.94 9.14 16.81
C ALA A 72 -33.52 8.92 16.27
N GLU A 73 -33.36 8.04 15.27
CA GLU A 73 -32.09 7.82 14.58
C GLU A 73 -31.64 9.08 13.82
N LEU A 74 -32.54 9.72 13.07
CA LEU A 74 -32.24 10.94 12.33
C LEU A 74 -31.79 12.08 13.26
N VAL A 75 -32.46 12.28 14.40
CA VAL A 75 -32.04 13.28 15.40
C VAL A 75 -30.66 12.94 15.99
N CYS A 76 -30.34 11.67 16.16
CA CYS A 76 -29.04 11.23 16.64
C CYS A 76 -27.92 11.62 15.66
N ILE A 77 -28.13 11.34 14.37
CA ILE A 77 -27.17 11.67 13.29
C ILE A 77 -26.99 13.19 13.16
N LEU A 78 -28.10 13.95 13.14
CA LEU A 78 -28.05 15.41 12.97
C LEU A 78 -27.40 16.14 14.17
N LYS A 79 -27.36 15.51 15.35
CA LYS A 79 -26.67 16.02 16.55
C LYS A 79 -25.23 15.53 16.68
N GLU A 80 -24.75 14.69 15.77
CA GLU A 80 -23.41 14.13 15.86
C GLU A 80 -22.35 15.23 15.65
N PRO A 81 -21.34 15.35 16.53
CA PRO A 81 -20.37 16.45 16.46
C PRO A 81 -19.65 16.53 15.11
N HIS A 82 -19.31 15.39 14.52
CA HIS A 82 -18.64 15.34 13.21
C HIS A 82 -19.54 15.83 12.07
N PHE A 83 -20.84 15.56 12.14
CA PHE A 83 -21.80 16.00 11.14
C PHE A 83 -22.01 17.52 11.23
N LEU A 84 -22.15 18.05 12.45
CA LEU A 84 -22.25 19.49 12.69
C LEU A 84 -20.96 20.23 12.27
N SER A 85 -19.78 19.70 12.61
CA SER A 85 -18.50 20.29 12.19
C SER A 85 -18.31 20.27 10.66
N LEU A 86 -18.85 19.26 9.97
CA LEU A 86 -18.83 19.22 8.50
C LEU A 86 -19.70 20.34 7.90
N LEU A 87 -20.89 20.56 8.45
CA LEU A 87 -21.78 21.63 8.00
C LEU A 87 -21.23 23.02 8.35
N GLU A 88 -20.62 23.18 9.52
CA GLU A 88 -19.93 24.41 9.92
C GLU A 88 -18.78 24.72 8.98
N ALA A 89 -17.92 23.75 8.68
CA ALA A 89 -16.83 23.90 7.72
C ALA A 89 -17.36 24.24 6.32
N HIS A 90 -18.46 23.63 5.90
CA HIS A 90 -19.12 23.96 4.64
C HIS A 90 -19.59 25.42 4.62
N ASP A 91 -20.30 25.89 5.65
CA ASP A 91 -20.84 27.26 5.72
C ASP A 91 -19.72 28.32 5.83
N ILE A 92 -18.61 28.01 6.50
CA ILE A 92 -17.40 28.86 6.53
C ILE A 92 -16.79 28.99 5.14
N VAL A 93 -16.68 27.88 4.41
CA VAL A 93 -16.15 27.88 3.03
C VAL A 93 -17.12 28.61 2.08
N ALA A 94 -18.42 28.39 2.23
CA ALA A 94 -19.48 29.00 1.44
C ALA A 94 -19.53 30.53 1.60
N SER A 95 -19.43 31.01 2.85
CA SER A 95 -19.41 32.44 3.20
C SER A 95 -18.12 33.18 2.81
N LYS A 96 -17.11 32.48 2.27
CA LYS A 96 -15.80 33.04 1.89
C LYS A 96 -15.08 33.78 3.03
N CYS A 97 -15.42 33.45 4.28
CA CYS A 97 -14.78 33.97 5.48
C CYS A 97 -13.48 33.19 5.74
N TYR A 98 -12.42 33.52 5.01
CA TYR A 98 -11.09 32.97 5.25
C TYR A 98 -10.42 33.67 6.45
N GLU A 99 -10.87 33.38 7.67
CA GLU A 99 -10.04 33.62 8.85
C GLU A 99 -8.97 32.52 8.94
N SER A 100 -7.78 32.91 9.42
CA SER A 100 -6.71 31.96 9.71
C SER A 100 -7.21 30.94 10.74
N PRO A 101 -6.99 29.62 10.55
CA PRO A 101 -7.62 28.63 11.40
C PRO A 101 -7.14 28.82 12.85
N PRO A 102 -8.05 28.90 13.84
CA PRO A 102 -7.66 28.79 15.22
C PRO A 102 -7.13 27.37 15.48
N SER A 103 -6.24 27.25 16.48
CA SER A 103 -5.72 25.98 16.96
C SER A 103 -6.87 25.02 17.23
N SER A 104 -6.83 23.85 16.60
CA SER A 104 -7.85 22.80 16.70
C SER A 104 -8.18 22.44 18.15
N PRO A 105 -9.47 22.31 18.53
CA PRO A 105 -9.87 21.84 19.84
C PRO A 105 -9.67 20.32 19.97
N GLU A 106 -9.27 19.89 21.16
CA GLU A 106 -9.04 18.49 21.50
C GLU A 106 -10.33 17.66 21.40
N ILE A 107 -10.33 16.64 20.54
CA ILE A 107 -11.40 15.64 20.44
C ILE A 107 -11.11 14.55 21.47
N ASN A 108 -11.97 14.50 22.49
CA ASN A 108 -12.05 13.42 23.47
C ASN A 108 -12.44 12.09 22.80
N ASN A 109 -11.46 11.22 22.56
CA ASN A 109 -11.72 9.80 22.33
C ASN A 109 -11.91 9.09 23.68
N SER A 110 -13.16 9.01 24.13
CA SER A 110 -13.54 8.17 25.26
C SER A 110 -13.72 6.72 24.81
N SER A 111 -12.75 5.85 25.09
CA SER A 111 -12.96 4.48 25.63
C SER A 111 -11.68 3.64 25.67
N VAL A 112 -10.69 4.07 26.45
CA VAL A 112 -9.83 3.13 27.19
C VAL A 112 -9.67 3.67 28.60
N ASN A 113 -10.02 2.85 29.57
CA ASN A 113 -10.04 3.15 30.99
C ASN A 113 -8.61 3.45 31.49
N ASN A 114 -8.16 4.70 31.36
CA ASN A 114 -6.98 5.22 32.05
C ASN A 114 -7.46 6.40 32.89
N GLN A 115 -7.29 6.28 34.20
CA GLN A 115 -7.54 7.36 35.15
C GLN A 115 -6.85 8.64 34.64
N ILE A 116 -7.65 9.70 34.44
CA ILE A 116 -7.14 11.04 34.10
C ILE A 116 -6.37 11.51 35.33
N VAL A 117 -5.05 11.36 35.27
CA VAL A 117 -4.13 11.96 36.25
C VAL A 117 -4.07 13.47 35.93
N PRO A 118 -4.13 14.37 36.93
CA PRO A 118 -4.17 15.81 36.68
C PRO A 118 -3.01 16.30 35.79
N VAL A 119 -3.29 17.33 34.99
CA VAL A 119 -2.38 17.94 33.98
C VAL A 119 -1.05 18.46 34.58
N ASP A 120 -0.94 18.55 35.91
CA ASP A 120 0.25 18.99 36.65
C ASP A 120 0.87 17.89 37.54
N ALA A 121 0.58 16.61 37.31
CA ALA A 121 1.14 15.54 38.13
C ALA A 121 2.64 15.34 37.86
N ILE A 122 3.48 15.85 38.75
CA ILE A 122 4.92 15.63 38.75
C ILE A 122 5.20 14.13 38.94
N ARG A 123 5.93 13.53 38.00
CA ARG A 123 6.41 12.15 38.09
C ARG A 123 7.85 12.13 38.60
N ILE A 124 8.11 11.32 39.61
CA ILE A 124 9.46 11.10 40.14
C ILE A 124 10.00 9.80 39.56
N LEU A 125 11.14 9.88 38.87
CA LEU A 125 11.80 8.74 38.24
C LEU A 125 13.16 8.49 38.88
N GLY A 126 13.43 7.25 39.25
CA GLY A 126 14.78 6.80 39.62
C GLY A 126 15.45 6.14 38.42
N ILE A 127 16.55 6.71 37.94
CA ILE A 127 17.38 6.13 36.88
C ILE A 127 18.76 5.79 37.43
N HIS A 128 19.37 4.72 36.91
CA HIS A 128 20.73 4.34 37.29
C HIS A 128 21.72 4.65 36.17
N LYS A 129 22.69 5.53 36.46
CA LYS A 129 23.65 6.06 35.49
C LYS A 129 25.08 5.61 35.81
N ARG A 130 25.79 5.02 34.84
CA ARG A 130 27.22 4.74 34.97
C ARG A 130 28.06 6.01 34.81
N ALA A 131 29.22 6.05 35.47
CA ALA A 131 30.14 7.19 35.38
C ALA A 131 30.55 7.42 33.91
N GLY A 132 30.45 8.68 33.45
CA GLY A 132 30.78 9.06 32.07
C GLY A 132 29.79 8.64 30.98
N GLU A 133 28.80 7.77 31.25
CA GLU A 133 27.79 7.37 30.26
C GLU A 133 26.73 8.48 30.09
N PRO A 134 26.47 8.98 28.86
CA PRO A 134 25.41 9.96 28.63
C PRO A 134 24.03 9.31 28.71
N LEU A 135 23.01 10.08 29.10
CA LEU A 135 21.61 9.61 29.12
C LEU A 135 21.12 9.15 27.72
N GLY A 136 21.70 9.71 26.66
CA GLY A 136 21.25 9.45 25.29
C GLY A 136 19.98 10.21 24.94
N VAL A 137 19.83 11.43 25.43
CA VAL A 137 18.70 12.32 25.12
C VAL A 137 19.23 13.68 24.65
N THR A 138 18.45 14.37 23.82
CA THR A 138 18.67 15.77 23.46
C THR A 138 17.55 16.64 24.01
N PHE A 139 17.87 17.89 24.31
CA PHE A 139 16.93 18.86 24.87
C PHE A 139 16.70 20.02 23.90
N ARG A 140 15.49 20.58 23.94
CA ARG A 140 15.16 21.89 23.38
C ARG A 140 14.56 22.77 24.48
N VAL A 141 14.67 24.08 24.32
CA VAL A 141 14.08 25.05 25.25
C VAL A 141 12.73 25.48 24.68
N GLU A 142 11.64 25.22 25.40
CA GLU A 142 10.29 25.72 25.07
C GLU A 142 9.69 26.37 26.33
N ASN A 143 9.13 27.57 26.21
CA ASN A 143 8.52 28.29 27.34
C ASN A 143 9.39 28.37 28.61
N ASN A 144 10.70 28.55 28.43
CA ASN A 144 11.70 28.58 29.51
C ASN A 144 11.93 27.24 30.24
N ASP A 145 11.41 26.14 29.69
CA ASP A 145 11.56 24.78 30.21
C ASP A 145 12.44 23.93 29.28
N LEU A 146 13.21 23.01 29.89
CA LEU A 146 14.00 22.02 29.15
C LEU A 146 13.16 20.79 28.82
N VAL A 147 12.76 20.71 27.55
CA VAL A 147 11.92 19.63 27.00
C VAL A 147 12.79 18.61 26.29
N ILE A 148 12.56 17.32 26.53
CA ILE A 148 13.23 16.25 25.79
C ILE A 148 12.79 16.32 24.31
N ALA A 149 13.76 16.53 23.42
CA ALA A 149 13.54 16.65 21.98
C ALA A 149 13.72 15.35 21.22
N ARG A 150 14.69 14.51 21.63
CA ARG A 150 14.96 13.22 21.00
C ARG A 150 15.55 12.27 22.02
N ILE A 151 15.21 10.99 21.90
CA ILE A 151 15.87 9.88 22.60
C ILE A 151 16.69 9.11 21.56
N LEU A 152 17.97 8.91 21.83
CA LEU A 152 18.89 8.21 20.94
C LEU A 152 18.72 6.70 21.13
N HIS A 153 18.38 6.01 20.05
CA HIS A 153 18.19 4.56 20.04
C HIS A 153 19.46 3.83 20.52
N GLY A 154 19.29 2.82 21.37
CA GLY A 154 20.38 2.09 22.04
C GLY A 154 21.03 2.85 23.21
N GLY A 155 20.63 4.09 23.49
CA GLY A 155 21.07 4.88 24.64
C GLY A 155 20.51 4.39 25.98
N MET A 156 20.98 4.96 27.09
CA MET A 156 20.57 4.54 28.44
C MET A 156 19.06 4.71 28.66
N ILE A 157 18.53 5.87 28.29
CA ILE A 157 17.11 6.18 28.45
C ILE A 157 16.24 5.32 27.52
N ASP A 158 16.67 5.07 26.29
CA ASP A 158 15.98 4.19 25.34
C ASP A 158 15.83 2.76 25.90
N ARG A 159 16.88 2.22 26.53
CA ARG A 159 16.84 0.88 27.16
C ARG A 159 15.95 0.80 28.40
N GLN A 160 15.81 1.89 29.14
CA GLN A 160 15.00 1.93 30.37
C GLN A 160 13.54 2.25 30.09
N GLY A 161 13.23 3.01 29.03
CA GLY A 161 11.87 3.37 28.64
C GLY A 161 11.12 4.24 29.67
N LEU A 162 11.85 4.93 30.56
CA LEU A 162 11.26 5.69 31.67
C LEU A 162 10.96 7.16 31.31
N LEU A 163 11.66 7.72 30.32
CA LEU A 163 11.45 9.07 29.80
C LEU A 163 10.99 9.00 28.36
N HIS A 164 10.19 9.97 27.94
CA HIS A 164 9.63 10.09 26.60
C HIS A 164 9.99 11.44 25.97
N VAL A 165 9.92 11.50 24.64
CA VAL A 165 10.04 12.78 23.92
C VAL A 165 8.87 13.67 24.32
N GLY A 166 9.17 14.92 24.69
CA GLY A 166 8.20 15.87 25.22
C GLY A 166 8.23 16.01 26.74
N ASP A 167 8.81 15.07 27.50
CA ASP A 167 8.90 15.21 28.95
C ASP A 167 9.75 16.43 29.33
N ILE A 168 9.33 17.14 30.39
CA ILE A 168 10.03 18.31 30.92
C ILE A 168 10.74 17.92 32.20
N ILE A 169 12.05 18.15 32.29
CA ILE A 169 12.81 17.88 33.53
C ILE A 169 12.79 19.13 34.40
N LYS A 170 12.20 19.04 35.60
CA LYS A 170 12.13 20.14 36.57
C LYS A 170 13.23 20.06 37.62
N GLU A 171 13.56 18.87 38.10
CA GLU A 171 14.63 18.67 39.08
C GLU A 171 15.48 17.44 38.79
N VAL A 172 16.77 17.53 39.12
CA VAL A 172 17.72 16.41 39.15
C VAL A 172 18.33 16.32 40.55
N ASN A 173 18.15 15.20 41.25
CA ASN A 173 18.64 14.99 42.61
C ASN A 173 18.30 16.16 43.57
N GLY A 174 17.09 16.71 43.45
CA GLY A 174 16.62 17.84 44.25
C GLY A 174 17.18 19.21 43.86
N HIS A 175 17.96 19.32 42.77
CA HIS A 175 18.39 20.59 42.21
C HIS A 175 17.45 20.99 41.08
N GLU A 176 16.91 22.21 41.13
CA GLU A 176 16.11 22.75 40.05
C GLU A 176 16.93 22.86 38.76
N VAL A 177 16.27 22.52 37.66
CA VAL A 177 16.84 22.57 36.32
C VAL A 177 16.47 23.90 35.68
N GLY A 178 17.48 24.71 35.37
CA GLY A 178 17.29 25.96 34.64
C GLY A 178 17.00 25.74 33.16
N ASN A 179 16.90 26.85 32.41
CA ASN A 179 16.60 26.84 30.96
C ASN A 179 17.83 26.53 30.07
N ASN A 180 19.01 26.32 30.65
CA ASN A 180 20.25 26.12 29.90
C ASN A 180 20.60 24.62 29.76
N PRO A 181 20.51 24.04 28.55
CA PRO A 181 20.78 22.61 28.35
C PRO A 181 22.24 22.23 28.63
N LYS A 182 23.20 23.17 28.51
CA LYS A 182 24.61 22.91 28.80
C LYS A 182 24.86 22.69 30.29
N GLU A 183 24.22 23.48 31.14
CA GLU A 183 24.32 23.36 32.59
C GLU A 183 23.74 22.02 33.07
N LEU A 184 22.59 21.63 32.54
CA LEU A 184 22.01 20.31 32.80
C LEU A 184 22.95 19.18 32.35
N GLN A 185 23.59 19.33 31.18
CA GLN A 185 24.54 18.34 30.68
C GLN A 185 25.79 18.23 31.57
N GLU A 186 26.32 19.34 32.09
CA GLU A 186 27.45 19.36 33.03
C GLU A 186 27.07 18.74 34.38
N LEU A 187 25.88 19.07 34.90
CA LEU A 187 25.32 18.46 36.10
C LEU A 187 25.18 16.94 35.94
N LEU A 188 24.59 16.48 34.84
CA LEU A 188 24.42 15.06 34.58
C LEU A 188 25.75 14.34 34.30
N LYS A 189 26.76 15.02 33.74
CA LYS A 189 28.10 14.45 33.54
C LYS A 189 28.78 14.12 34.86
N SER A 190 28.65 14.97 35.88
CA SER A 190 29.28 14.79 37.19
C SER A 190 28.59 13.74 38.08
N ILE A 191 27.32 13.43 37.80
CA ILE A 191 26.54 12.46 38.56
C ILE A 191 26.77 11.03 38.05
N SER A 192 26.97 10.10 38.98
CA SER A 192 27.01 8.64 38.74
C SER A 192 26.28 7.90 39.86
N GLY A 193 25.64 6.77 39.54
CA GLY A 193 24.83 5.99 40.48
C GLY A 193 23.34 6.27 40.31
N SER A 194 22.61 6.33 41.42
CA SER A 194 21.17 6.62 41.42
C SER A 194 20.93 8.11 41.16
N VAL A 195 20.12 8.41 40.15
CA VAL A 195 19.68 9.76 39.80
C VAL A 195 18.17 9.82 39.92
N THR A 196 17.66 10.76 40.70
CA THR A 196 16.23 11.01 40.85
C THR A 196 15.87 12.21 39.99
N LEU A 197 14.94 12.03 39.06
CA LEU A 197 14.41 13.08 38.19
C LEU A 197 12.98 13.41 38.62
N LYS A 198 12.66 14.68 38.81
CA LYS A 198 11.26 15.12 38.83
C LYS A 198 10.93 15.68 37.46
N ILE A 199 9.92 15.09 36.82
CA ILE A 199 9.51 15.47 35.48
C ILE A 199 8.04 15.89 35.46
N LEU A 200 7.69 16.77 34.54
CA LEU A 200 6.32 16.89 34.05
C LEU A 200 6.21 16.01 32.80
N PRO A 201 5.43 14.91 32.86
CA PRO A 201 5.26 14.05 31.70
C PRO A 201 4.51 14.81 30.60
N SER A 202 4.97 14.69 29.36
CA SER A 202 4.17 15.17 28.23
C SER A 202 3.06 14.16 27.98
N TYR A 203 1.83 14.51 28.36
CA TYR A 203 0.62 13.75 28.03
C TYR A 203 0.20 13.88 26.56
N ARG A 204 1.09 14.33 25.67
CA ARG A 204 0.89 14.06 24.24
C ARG A 204 0.88 12.56 24.08
N ASP A 205 -0.21 12.04 23.51
CA ASP A 205 -0.39 10.63 23.21
C ASP A 205 0.96 10.02 22.84
N ASN A 206 1.39 9.01 23.60
CA ASN A 206 2.49 8.17 23.20
C ASN A 206 2.07 7.55 21.86
N ILE A 207 2.40 8.21 20.75
CA ILE A 207 2.49 7.57 19.46
C ILE A 207 3.63 6.59 19.66
N ILE A 208 3.29 5.38 20.10
CA ILE A 208 4.19 4.23 20.01
C ILE A 208 4.75 4.34 18.60
N PRO A 209 6.07 4.52 18.40
CA PRO A 209 6.62 4.70 17.07
C PRO A 209 6.11 3.54 16.24
N GLN A 210 5.23 3.85 15.28
CA GLN A 210 4.52 2.84 14.53
C GLN A 210 5.60 2.02 13.83
N GLN A 211 5.74 0.75 14.22
CA GLN A 211 6.76 -0.09 13.61
C GLN A 211 6.37 -0.28 12.16
N VAL A 212 7.06 0.42 11.26
CA VAL A 212 6.77 0.33 9.83
C VAL A 212 7.59 -0.80 9.25
N PHE A 213 6.90 -1.78 8.66
CA PHE A 213 7.55 -2.88 7.94
C PHE A 213 7.28 -2.72 6.47
N VAL A 214 8.31 -2.97 5.65
CA VAL A 214 8.18 -2.93 4.19
C VAL A 214 8.65 -4.23 3.56
N LYS A 215 7.96 -4.66 2.51
CA LYS A 215 8.39 -5.70 1.58
C LYS A 215 9.18 -5.06 0.44
N CYS A 216 10.38 -5.58 0.18
CA CYS A 216 11.24 -5.09 -0.90
C CYS A 216 10.86 -5.71 -2.25
N HIS A 217 10.74 -4.91 -3.32
CA HIS A 217 10.39 -5.40 -4.67
C HIS A 217 11.57 -5.44 -5.66
N PHE A 218 12.79 -5.22 -5.18
CA PHE A 218 14.03 -5.28 -5.94
C PHE A 218 15.19 -5.76 -5.08
N ASP A 219 16.30 -6.14 -5.72
CA ASP A 219 17.53 -6.53 -5.05
C ASP A 219 18.42 -5.29 -4.86
N TYR A 220 19.03 -5.15 -3.69
CA TYR A 220 19.94 -4.06 -3.38
C TYR A 220 21.25 -4.59 -2.81
N ASN A 221 22.36 -4.17 -3.41
CA ASN A 221 23.71 -4.44 -2.90
C ASN A 221 24.47 -3.11 -2.72
N PRO A 222 24.76 -2.68 -1.48
CA PRO A 222 25.40 -1.41 -1.22
C PRO A 222 26.81 -1.30 -1.82
N TYR A 223 27.52 -2.43 -2.00
CA TYR A 223 28.86 -2.42 -2.60
C TYR A 223 28.86 -2.04 -4.08
N ASN A 224 27.72 -2.27 -4.77
CA ASN A 224 27.52 -1.89 -6.17
C ASN A 224 26.99 -0.47 -6.32
N ASP A 225 26.62 0.19 -5.22
CA ASP A 225 26.04 1.53 -5.23
C ASP A 225 27.16 2.58 -5.03
N ASN A 226 27.31 3.47 -6.00
CA ASN A 226 28.31 4.55 -5.93
C ASN A 226 27.76 5.82 -5.26
N LEU A 227 26.45 5.89 -5.02
CA LEU A 227 25.80 7.04 -4.38
C LEU A 227 25.62 6.86 -2.87
N ILE A 228 25.88 5.65 -2.34
CA ILE A 228 25.77 5.39 -0.91
C ILE A 228 26.86 6.16 -0.14
N PRO A 229 26.52 6.86 0.96
CA PRO A 229 27.50 7.63 1.72
C PRO A 229 28.64 6.77 2.31
N CYS A 230 28.30 5.56 2.76
CA CYS A 230 29.23 4.60 3.34
C CYS A 230 28.76 3.18 3.00
N LYS A 231 29.58 2.43 2.25
CA LYS A 231 29.22 1.09 1.75
C LYS A 231 29.07 0.08 2.89
N GLU A 232 29.89 0.24 3.92
CA GLU A 232 29.92 -0.59 5.12
C GLU A 232 28.67 -0.40 5.99
N ALA A 233 28.06 0.80 5.96
CA ALA A 233 26.81 1.09 6.64
C ALA A 233 25.57 0.65 5.85
N GLY A 234 25.73 0.18 4.61
CA GLY A 234 24.63 -0.22 3.76
C GLY A 234 24.02 -1.56 4.15
N LEU A 235 22.68 -1.63 4.14
CA LEU A 235 21.95 -2.87 4.37
C LEU A 235 21.63 -3.54 3.04
N LYS A 236 22.31 -4.66 2.76
CA LYS A 236 21.98 -5.53 1.62
C LYS A 236 20.63 -6.22 1.86
N PHE A 237 19.80 -6.29 0.82
CA PHE A 237 18.56 -7.07 0.84
C PHE A 237 18.22 -7.63 -0.54
N SER A 238 17.38 -8.66 -0.56
CA SER A 238 16.86 -9.28 -1.77
C SER A 238 15.38 -8.97 -1.96
N LYS A 239 14.91 -9.07 -3.19
CA LYS A 239 13.48 -8.97 -3.52
C LYS A 239 12.67 -10.00 -2.71
N GLY A 240 11.61 -9.52 -2.08
CA GLY A 240 10.69 -10.30 -1.24
C GLY A 240 11.04 -10.30 0.24
N GLU A 241 12.22 -9.80 0.64
CA GLU A 241 12.58 -9.65 2.05
C GLU A 241 11.74 -8.56 2.72
N ILE A 242 11.48 -8.74 4.03
CA ILE A 242 10.77 -7.79 4.87
C ILE A 242 11.78 -7.07 5.75
N LEU A 243 11.76 -5.74 5.70
CA LEU A 243 12.61 -4.87 6.50
C LEU A 243 11.77 -4.06 7.48
N GLN A 244 12.30 -3.83 8.68
CA GLN A 244 11.76 -2.85 9.61
C GLN A 244 12.39 -1.50 9.31
N ILE A 245 11.56 -0.49 9.01
CA ILE A 245 12.04 0.88 8.85
C ILE A 245 12.21 1.52 10.22
N VAL A 246 13.42 2.02 10.46
CA VAL A 246 13.81 2.68 11.71
C VAL A 246 13.70 4.20 11.56
N ASN A 247 14.15 4.75 10.42
CA ASN A 247 14.14 6.20 10.18
C ASN A 247 13.97 6.52 8.68
N ARG A 248 13.13 7.52 8.36
CA ARG A 248 12.84 8.05 7.01
C ARG A 248 13.16 9.54 6.84
N GLU A 249 13.80 10.18 7.83
CA GLU A 249 14.09 11.62 7.83
C GLU A 249 14.95 12.04 6.62
N ASP A 250 15.91 11.20 6.20
CA ASP A 250 16.71 11.48 5.00
C ASP A 250 15.92 11.12 3.74
N PRO A 251 15.77 12.06 2.78
CA PRO A 251 14.97 11.86 1.58
C PRO A 251 15.59 10.86 0.60
N ASN A 252 16.87 10.52 0.73
CA ASN A 252 17.61 9.63 -0.16
C ASN A 252 17.99 8.29 0.49
N TRP A 253 18.25 8.28 1.80
CA TRP A 253 18.79 7.12 2.52
C TRP A 253 18.03 6.81 3.80
N TRP A 254 17.13 5.83 3.73
CA TRP A 254 16.42 5.36 4.92
C TRP A 254 17.29 4.45 5.78
N GLN A 255 17.01 4.42 7.08
CA GLN A 255 17.59 3.44 7.99
C GLN A 255 16.60 2.29 8.20
N ALA A 256 17.06 1.07 7.99
CA ALA A 256 16.26 -0.13 8.16
C ALA A 256 17.05 -1.26 8.83
N SER A 257 16.37 -2.28 9.31
CA SER A 257 16.97 -3.50 9.86
C SER A 257 16.22 -4.75 9.42
N HIS A 258 16.90 -5.89 9.47
CA HIS A 258 16.29 -7.21 9.20
C HIS A 258 15.43 -7.65 10.37
N VAL A 259 14.18 -8.03 10.09
CA VAL A 259 13.21 -8.45 11.13
C VAL A 259 13.66 -9.68 11.92
N LYS A 260 14.36 -10.62 11.25
CA LYS A 260 14.75 -11.90 11.86
C LYS A 260 16.03 -11.85 12.68
N GLU A 261 16.88 -10.84 12.48
CA GLU A 261 18.24 -10.83 13.04
C GLU A 261 18.41 -9.86 14.21
N GLY A 262 17.42 -9.01 14.52
CA GLY A 262 17.55 -8.01 15.58
C GLY A 262 18.81 -7.13 15.39
N GLY A 263 19.24 -6.98 14.14
CA GLY A 263 20.54 -6.42 13.78
C GLY A 263 20.58 -4.89 13.85
N SER A 264 21.80 -4.35 13.86
CA SER A 264 22.04 -2.91 13.73
C SER A 264 21.36 -2.36 12.49
N ALA A 265 20.77 -1.17 12.60
CA ALA A 265 20.22 -0.45 11.46
C ALA A 265 21.31 -0.18 10.42
N GLY A 266 20.97 -0.31 9.15
CA GLY A 266 21.81 0.03 8.01
C GLY A 266 21.04 0.86 6.99
N LEU A 267 21.78 1.47 6.06
CA LEU A 267 21.24 2.36 5.05
C LEU A 267 20.67 1.58 3.86
N ILE A 268 19.45 1.93 3.47
CA ILE A 268 18.80 1.49 2.23
C ILE A 268 18.42 2.72 1.40
N PRO A 269 18.39 2.62 0.07
CA PRO A 269 17.87 3.71 -0.75
C PRO A 269 16.42 3.99 -0.37
N SER A 270 16.06 5.26 -0.25
CA SER A 270 14.68 5.66 -0.05
C SER A 270 13.83 5.32 -1.27
N GLN A 271 12.50 5.28 -1.08
CA GLN A 271 11.57 5.17 -2.18
C GLN A 271 11.82 6.25 -3.25
N PHE A 272 11.98 7.51 -2.83
CA PHE A 272 12.24 8.63 -3.74
C PHE A 272 13.51 8.47 -4.57
N LEU A 273 14.63 8.05 -3.94
CA LEU A 273 15.90 7.85 -4.63
C LEU A 273 15.79 6.74 -5.68
N GLU A 274 15.14 5.63 -5.35
CA GLU A 274 15.03 4.49 -6.26
C GLU A 274 14.03 4.76 -7.40
N GLU A 275 12.94 5.48 -7.14
CA GLU A 275 12.04 5.98 -8.18
C GLU A 275 12.78 6.89 -9.15
N LYS A 276 13.60 7.82 -8.64
CA LYS A 276 14.45 8.69 -9.46
C LYS A 276 15.39 7.87 -10.33
N ARG A 277 16.11 6.89 -9.77
CA ARG A 277 17.02 6.00 -10.53
C ARG A 277 16.31 5.28 -11.66
N LYS A 278 15.12 4.72 -11.40
CA LYS A 278 14.36 3.96 -12.40
C LYS A 278 13.66 4.85 -13.43
N ALA A 279 13.37 6.11 -13.12
CA ALA A 279 12.83 7.08 -14.06
C ALA A 279 13.87 7.53 -15.12
N PHE A 280 15.15 7.58 -14.77
CA PHE A 280 16.23 8.02 -15.67
C PHE A 280 16.84 6.91 -16.55
N VAL A 281 16.52 5.64 -16.29
CA VAL A 281 16.93 4.54 -17.18
C VAL A 281 16.01 4.50 -18.40
N ARG A 282 16.55 4.79 -19.59
CA ARG A 282 15.88 4.43 -20.86
C ARG A 282 15.65 2.92 -20.83
N ARG A 283 14.40 2.47 -20.66
CA ARG A 283 14.09 1.04 -20.74
C ARG A 283 14.33 0.54 -22.16
N ASP A 284 14.96 -0.62 -22.26
CA ASP A 284 15.33 -1.26 -23.51
C ASP A 284 14.16 -1.26 -24.50
N TRP A 285 14.40 -0.69 -25.68
CA TRP A 285 13.53 -0.79 -26.83
C TRP A 285 13.43 -2.28 -27.21
N ASP A 286 12.23 -2.85 -27.21
CA ASP A 286 11.97 -4.25 -27.59
C ASP A 286 12.63 -4.54 -28.96
N ASN A 287 13.77 -5.23 -28.94
CA ASN A 287 14.53 -5.63 -30.11
C ASN A 287 13.86 -6.86 -30.76
N SER A 288 12.69 -6.65 -31.34
CA SER A 288 12.03 -7.60 -32.24
C SER A 288 11.64 -6.92 -33.55
N GLY A 289 12.65 -6.60 -34.35
CA GLY A 289 12.47 -6.14 -35.72
C GLY A 289 13.81 -5.96 -36.43
N PRO A 290 14.10 -6.68 -37.52
CA PRO A 290 15.31 -6.44 -38.29
C PRO A 290 15.04 -5.28 -39.25
N PHE A 291 15.53 -4.07 -38.95
CA PHE A 291 16.01 -3.17 -39.99
C PHE A 291 16.83 -1.99 -39.43
N CYS A 292 17.90 -1.72 -40.13
CA CYS A 292 18.92 -0.70 -39.93
C CYS A 292 18.37 0.75 -39.87
N GLY A 293 19.03 1.57 -39.06
CA GLY A 293 19.25 3.02 -39.18
C GLY A 293 18.18 3.90 -39.82
N THR A 294 17.49 4.71 -39.01
CA THR A 294 17.24 6.14 -39.23
C THR A 294 16.38 6.69 -38.10
N ILE A 295 16.84 7.78 -37.47
CA ILE A 295 16.11 8.53 -36.44
C ILE A 295 14.91 9.19 -37.12
N SER A 296 13.76 8.52 -37.08
CA SER A 296 12.48 9.13 -37.43
C SER A 296 11.75 9.49 -36.14
N SER A 297 11.69 10.79 -35.86
CA SER A 297 10.82 11.40 -34.85
C SER A 297 9.36 11.02 -35.14
N LYS A 298 8.88 9.92 -34.55
CA LYS A 298 7.45 9.61 -34.54
C LYS A 298 6.80 10.50 -33.49
N LYS A 299 5.98 11.46 -33.96
CA LYS A 299 5.09 12.28 -33.15
C LYS A 299 4.46 11.44 -32.03
N LYS A 300 4.62 11.87 -30.77
CA LYS A 300 3.91 11.29 -29.61
C LYS A 300 2.42 11.27 -29.94
N LYS A 301 1.87 10.08 -30.23
CA LYS A 301 0.41 9.90 -30.33
C LYS A 301 -0.15 10.14 -28.93
N LYS A 302 -0.89 11.23 -28.74
CA LYS A 302 -1.82 11.38 -27.60
C LYS A 302 -2.86 10.26 -27.77
N MET A 303 -2.72 9.16 -27.04
CA MET A 303 -3.72 8.09 -26.99
C MET A 303 -4.67 8.41 -25.84
N MET A 304 -5.95 8.53 -26.15
CA MET A 304 -7.02 8.71 -25.16
C MET A 304 -7.11 7.44 -24.29
N TYR A 305 -7.40 7.61 -23.00
CA TYR A 305 -7.49 6.51 -22.04
C TYR A 305 -8.65 5.57 -22.43
N LEU A 306 -8.31 4.37 -22.87
CA LEU A 306 -9.26 3.29 -23.19
C LEU A 306 -8.97 2.15 -22.23
N THR A 307 -9.92 1.83 -21.35
CA THR A 307 -9.84 0.77 -20.33
C THR A 307 -9.38 -0.58 -20.90
N THR A 308 -9.65 -0.84 -22.18
CA THR A 308 -9.25 -2.06 -22.91
C THR A 308 -7.75 -2.12 -23.25
N ARG A 309 -6.98 -1.05 -23.07
CA ARG A 309 -5.53 -0.95 -23.35
C ARG A 309 -4.66 -0.72 -22.10
N ASN A 310 -5.15 -1.14 -20.93
CA ASN A 310 -4.45 -0.98 -19.65
C ASN A 310 -3.06 -1.66 -19.59
N ALA A 311 -2.84 -2.75 -20.34
CA ALA A 311 -1.57 -3.49 -20.31
C ALA A 311 -0.33 -2.66 -20.73
N GLU A 312 -0.50 -1.56 -21.48
CA GLU A 312 0.60 -0.64 -21.80
C GLU A 312 0.96 0.27 -20.61
N PHE A 313 -0.03 0.68 -19.82
CA PHE A 313 0.16 1.51 -18.64
C PHE A 313 0.73 0.71 -17.47
N ASP A 314 0.40 -0.57 -17.35
CA ASP A 314 0.91 -1.46 -16.29
C ASP A 314 2.42 -1.64 -16.31
N ARG A 315 3.06 -1.37 -17.45
CA ARG A 315 4.52 -1.32 -17.55
C ARG A 315 5.14 -0.19 -16.72
N HIS A 316 4.34 0.78 -16.26
CA HIS A 316 4.76 2.00 -15.59
C HIS A 316 4.55 2.01 -14.07
N GLU A 317 3.87 1.01 -13.48
CA GLU A 317 3.84 0.86 -12.02
C GLU A 317 5.20 0.36 -11.52
N ILE A 318 5.92 1.21 -10.81
CA ILE A 318 7.19 0.87 -10.19
C ILE A 318 6.96 0.71 -8.68
N GLN A 319 6.66 -0.51 -8.25
CA GLN A 319 6.61 -0.82 -6.83
C GLN A 319 8.05 -1.03 -6.32
N ILE A 320 8.50 -0.19 -5.38
CA ILE A 320 9.83 -0.27 -4.75
C ILE A 320 9.74 -0.99 -3.41
N TYR A 321 8.91 -0.43 -2.54
CA TYR A 321 8.59 -0.93 -1.21
C TYR A 321 7.07 -1.02 -1.09
N GLU A 322 6.58 -2.02 -0.37
CA GLU A 322 5.18 -2.15 0.01
C GLU A 322 5.09 -2.21 1.53
N GLU A 323 4.33 -1.30 2.15
CA GLU A 323 4.11 -1.37 3.59
C GLU A 323 3.23 -2.57 3.94
N VAL A 324 3.69 -3.34 4.93
CA VAL A 324 3.08 -4.61 5.32
C VAL A 324 2.86 -4.70 6.83
N ALA A 325 1.83 -5.45 7.20
CA ALA A 325 1.54 -5.82 8.58
C ALA A 325 1.68 -7.34 8.76
N LYS A 326 2.20 -7.76 9.91
CA LYS A 326 2.29 -9.17 10.28
C LYS A 326 0.98 -9.60 10.94
N MET A 327 0.23 -10.46 10.26
CA MET A 327 -1.01 -11.03 10.76
C MET A 327 -0.78 -12.42 11.36
N PRO A 328 -1.53 -12.81 12.40
CA PRO A 328 -1.55 -14.19 12.88
C PRO A 328 -1.99 -15.16 11.76
N PRO A 329 -1.76 -16.47 11.89
CA PRO A 329 -2.16 -17.43 10.86
C PRO A 329 -3.65 -17.32 10.54
N PHE A 330 -4.00 -17.23 9.26
CA PHE A 330 -5.37 -17.07 8.80
C PHE A 330 -5.59 -17.68 7.41
N GLN A 331 -6.83 -18.07 7.11
CA GLN A 331 -7.17 -18.60 5.80
C GLN A 331 -7.39 -17.45 4.79
N ARG A 332 -6.68 -17.52 3.66
CA ARG A 332 -6.89 -16.59 2.54
C ARG A 332 -8.25 -16.83 1.89
N LYS A 333 -8.93 -15.74 1.52
CA LYS A 333 -10.24 -15.81 0.85
C LYS A 333 -10.09 -16.33 -0.59
N THR A 334 -9.03 -15.92 -1.29
CA THR A 334 -8.78 -16.37 -2.67
C THR A 334 -7.36 -16.92 -2.87
N LEU A 335 -7.25 -17.95 -3.71
CA LEU A 335 -6.00 -18.49 -4.24
C LEU A 335 -5.96 -18.24 -5.75
N VAL A 336 -5.08 -17.36 -6.19
CA VAL A 336 -5.05 -16.89 -7.59
C VAL A 336 -3.87 -17.51 -8.31
N LEU A 337 -4.14 -18.33 -9.34
CA LEU A 337 -3.16 -18.99 -10.18
C LEU A 337 -2.95 -18.19 -11.47
N ILE A 338 -1.78 -17.56 -11.58
CA ILE A 338 -1.37 -16.74 -12.72
C ILE A 338 -0.33 -17.50 -13.55
N GLY A 339 -0.34 -17.35 -14.87
CA GLY A 339 0.59 -18.06 -15.74
C GLY A 339 0.12 -18.11 -17.18
N ALA A 340 1.03 -18.43 -18.10
CA ALA A 340 0.71 -18.53 -19.51
C ALA A 340 -0.37 -19.60 -19.78
N GLN A 341 -1.03 -19.53 -20.93
CA GLN A 341 -1.97 -20.57 -21.33
C GLN A 341 -1.20 -21.89 -21.57
N GLY A 342 -1.72 -23.00 -21.04
CA GLY A 342 -1.08 -24.32 -21.21
C GLY A 342 -0.08 -24.73 -20.14
N VAL A 343 0.29 -23.86 -19.19
CA VAL A 343 1.25 -24.18 -18.11
C VAL A 343 0.68 -25.05 -16.97
N GLY A 344 -0.56 -25.55 -17.09
CA GLY A 344 -1.15 -26.49 -16.12
C GLY A 344 -1.95 -25.87 -14.96
N ARG A 345 -2.26 -24.56 -15.00
CA ARG A 345 -3.07 -23.87 -13.95
C ARG A 345 -4.39 -24.57 -13.65
N ARG A 346 -5.15 -24.92 -14.69
CA ARG A 346 -6.46 -25.60 -14.58
C ARG A 346 -6.32 -27.00 -13.96
N SER A 347 -5.28 -27.74 -14.34
CA SER A 347 -5.02 -29.07 -13.81
C SER A 347 -4.73 -29.02 -12.30
N LEU A 348 -3.91 -28.06 -11.86
CA LEU A 348 -3.63 -27.82 -10.44
C LEU A 348 -4.90 -27.42 -9.68
N LYS A 349 -5.66 -26.44 -10.20
CA LYS A 349 -6.93 -25.99 -9.63
C LYS A 349 -7.90 -27.15 -9.42
N ASN A 350 -8.18 -27.92 -10.47
CA ASN A 350 -9.15 -29.00 -10.42
C ASN A 350 -8.73 -30.09 -9.43
N ARG A 351 -7.43 -30.44 -9.40
CA ARG A 351 -6.90 -31.41 -8.44
C ARG A 351 -7.08 -30.94 -7.00
N PHE A 352 -6.85 -29.66 -6.72
CA PHE A 352 -7.07 -29.08 -5.39
C PHE A 352 -8.52 -29.22 -4.92
N ILE A 353 -9.46 -28.86 -5.80
CA ILE A 353 -10.89 -28.89 -5.50
C ILE A 353 -11.38 -30.32 -5.28
N VAL A 354 -10.97 -31.26 -6.13
CA VAL A 354 -11.36 -32.68 -6.01
C VAL A 354 -10.85 -33.30 -4.71
N LEU A 355 -9.60 -33.00 -4.33
CA LEU A 355 -9.01 -33.58 -3.12
C LEU A 355 -9.51 -32.93 -1.82
N ASN A 356 -9.96 -31.69 -1.87
CA ASN A 356 -10.34 -30.91 -0.69
C ASN A 356 -11.60 -30.05 -0.93
N PRO A 357 -12.76 -30.65 -1.28
CA PRO A 357 -13.96 -29.92 -1.72
C PRO A 357 -14.61 -29.07 -0.62
N THR A 358 -14.34 -29.40 0.65
CA THR A 358 -14.81 -28.64 1.81
C THR A 358 -13.96 -27.41 2.11
N LYS A 359 -12.72 -27.36 1.62
CA LYS A 359 -11.79 -26.25 1.86
C LYS A 359 -11.71 -25.30 0.67
N PHE A 360 -11.85 -25.82 -0.55
CA PHE A 360 -11.68 -25.05 -1.77
C PHE A 360 -12.92 -25.10 -2.66
N GLY A 361 -13.18 -23.98 -3.35
CA GLY A 361 -14.19 -23.87 -4.38
C GLY A 361 -13.65 -23.11 -5.59
N THR A 362 -14.43 -23.08 -6.66
CA THR A 362 -14.18 -22.24 -7.85
C THR A 362 -15.50 -21.60 -8.26
N THR A 363 -15.41 -20.48 -8.98
CA THR A 363 -16.56 -19.86 -9.63
C THR A 363 -17.01 -20.69 -10.84
N VAL A 364 -18.32 -20.63 -11.13
CA VAL A 364 -18.87 -21.10 -12.41
C VAL A 364 -18.86 -19.93 -13.39
N PRO A 365 -18.14 -20.01 -14.52
CA PRO A 365 -18.09 -18.92 -15.49
C PRO A 365 -19.45 -18.71 -16.18
N PHE A 366 -19.70 -17.49 -16.62
CA PHE A 366 -20.87 -17.12 -17.41
C PHE A 366 -20.55 -17.17 -18.90
N THR A 367 -21.56 -17.49 -19.71
CA THR A 367 -21.44 -17.40 -21.17
C THR A 367 -22.73 -16.93 -21.84
N SER A 368 -22.59 -16.22 -22.96
CA SER A 368 -23.70 -15.88 -23.85
C SER A 368 -24.07 -16.99 -24.84
N ARG A 369 -23.28 -18.08 -24.87
CA ARG A 369 -23.53 -19.23 -25.74
C ARG A 369 -24.81 -19.94 -25.29
N LYS A 370 -25.57 -20.50 -26.22
CA LYS A 370 -26.68 -21.40 -25.86
C LYS A 370 -26.16 -22.71 -25.23
N PRO A 371 -26.84 -23.26 -24.22
CA PRO A 371 -26.51 -24.57 -23.66
C PRO A 371 -26.63 -25.65 -24.75
N ARG A 372 -25.74 -26.66 -24.70
CA ARG A 372 -25.89 -27.91 -25.46
C ARG A 372 -26.86 -28.85 -24.75
N ASP A 373 -27.34 -29.87 -25.47
CA ASP A 373 -28.33 -30.83 -24.96
C ASP A 373 -27.87 -31.56 -23.68
N ASP A 374 -26.56 -31.75 -23.49
CA ASP A 374 -25.94 -32.40 -22.34
C ASP A 374 -25.49 -31.43 -21.23
N GLU A 375 -25.62 -30.12 -21.44
CA GLU A 375 -25.17 -29.10 -20.49
C GLU A 375 -26.31 -28.63 -19.59
N LYS A 376 -26.05 -28.61 -18.28
CA LYS A 376 -26.96 -28.03 -17.29
C LYS A 376 -26.47 -26.66 -16.85
N ASP A 377 -27.41 -25.73 -16.73
CA ASP A 377 -27.12 -24.39 -16.20
C ASP A 377 -26.59 -24.47 -14.76
N GLY A 378 -25.57 -23.67 -14.47
CA GLY A 378 -24.92 -23.62 -13.16
C GLY A 378 -23.93 -24.75 -12.88
N GLN A 379 -23.74 -25.71 -13.80
CA GLN A 379 -22.76 -26.79 -13.62
C GLN A 379 -21.38 -26.41 -14.22
N ALA A 380 -21.30 -26.34 -15.55
CA ALA A 380 -20.07 -25.97 -16.26
C ALA A 380 -20.05 -24.46 -16.58
N TYR A 381 -21.21 -23.93 -16.92
CA TYR A 381 -21.43 -22.52 -17.22
C TYR A 381 -22.77 -22.06 -16.64
N ARG A 382 -22.86 -20.76 -16.33
CA ARG A 382 -24.14 -20.05 -16.18
C ARG A 382 -24.47 -19.37 -17.51
N PHE A 383 -25.59 -19.75 -18.11
CA PHE A 383 -26.00 -19.30 -19.43
C PHE A 383 -26.87 -18.03 -19.31
N VAL A 384 -26.41 -16.94 -19.91
CA VAL A 384 -27.09 -15.63 -19.89
C VAL A 384 -27.26 -15.09 -21.30
N SER A 385 -28.13 -14.10 -21.48
CA SER A 385 -28.24 -13.46 -22.80
C SER A 385 -27.00 -12.61 -23.09
N ARG A 386 -26.64 -12.44 -24.38
CA ARG A 386 -25.53 -11.55 -24.77
C ARG A 386 -25.76 -10.11 -24.29
N VAL A 387 -27.00 -9.62 -24.42
CA VAL A 387 -27.39 -8.26 -24.03
C VAL A 387 -27.19 -8.03 -22.53
N GLU A 388 -27.64 -8.99 -21.70
CA GLU A 388 -27.44 -8.94 -20.25
C GLU A 388 -25.95 -8.95 -19.90
N MET A 389 -25.18 -9.85 -20.52
CA MET A 389 -23.75 -9.95 -20.26
C MET A 389 -22.99 -8.67 -20.66
N GLU A 390 -23.34 -8.04 -21.78
CA GLU A 390 -22.74 -6.77 -22.21
C GLU A 390 -23.10 -5.61 -21.26
N ALA A 391 -24.33 -5.58 -20.75
CA ALA A 391 -24.75 -4.59 -19.76
C ALA A 391 -23.99 -4.74 -18.44
N ASP A 392 -23.82 -5.98 -17.97
CA ASP A 392 -23.08 -6.30 -16.75
C ASP A 392 -21.57 -6.01 -16.89
N VAL A 393 -20.99 -6.30 -18.06
CA VAL A 393 -19.61 -5.92 -18.39
C VAL A 393 -19.44 -4.40 -18.35
N LYS A 394 -20.36 -3.65 -18.96
CA LYS A 394 -20.35 -2.17 -18.93
C LYS A 394 -20.49 -1.62 -17.51
N ALA A 395 -21.23 -2.33 -16.65
CA ALA A 395 -21.39 -2.01 -15.24
C ALA A 395 -20.21 -2.47 -14.35
N GLY A 396 -19.15 -3.06 -14.92
CA GLY A 396 -17.96 -3.46 -14.16
C GLY A 396 -18.16 -4.68 -13.26
N ARG A 397 -19.18 -5.51 -13.49
CA ARG A 397 -19.49 -6.69 -12.64
C ARG A 397 -18.66 -7.93 -12.95
N TYR A 398 -17.85 -7.89 -14.00
CA TYR A 398 -17.00 -8.98 -14.45
C TYR A 398 -15.54 -8.72 -14.09
N LEU A 399 -14.91 -9.71 -13.46
CA LEU A 399 -13.48 -9.70 -13.17
C LEU A 399 -12.66 -9.78 -14.47
N GLU A 400 -13.04 -10.73 -15.32
CA GLU A 400 -12.49 -10.89 -16.66
C GLU A 400 -13.60 -11.35 -17.60
N HIS A 401 -13.52 -10.91 -18.85
CA HIS A 401 -14.41 -11.33 -19.91
C HIS A 401 -13.66 -11.36 -21.24
N GLY A 402 -14.15 -12.17 -22.17
CA GLY A 402 -13.60 -12.31 -23.51
C GLY A 402 -14.61 -12.90 -24.47
N GLU A 403 -14.29 -12.80 -25.76
CA GLU A 403 -15.13 -13.36 -26.82
C GLU A 403 -14.41 -14.53 -27.49
N TYR A 404 -15.12 -15.63 -27.68
CA TYR A 404 -14.64 -16.82 -28.35
C TYR A 404 -15.75 -17.41 -29.22
N GLU A 405 -15.43 -17.66 -30.50
CA GLU A 405 -16.41 -18.16 -31.50
C GLU A 405 -17.73 -17.36 -31.52
N GLY A 406 -17.65 -16.03 -31.40
CA GLY A 406 -18.83 -15.14 -31.43
C GLY A 406 -19.66 -15.12 -30.13
N ASN A 407 -19.23 -15.83 -29.08
CA ASN A 407 -19.90 -15.87 -27.78
C ASN A 407 -19.03 -15.23 -26.70
N LEU A 408 -19.68 -14.54 -25.77
CA LEU A 408 -19.02 -13.96 -24.60
C LEU A 408 -18.84 -15.01 -23.52
N TYR A 409 -17.72 -14.91 -22.79
CA TYR A 409 -17.38 -15.71 -21.62
C TYR A 409 -16.79 -14.79 -20.56
N GLY A 410 -17.04 -15.07 -19.29
CA GLY A 410 -16.47 -14.26 -18.22
C GLY A 410 -16.77 -14.77 -16.81
N THR A 411 -16.03 -14.24 -15.85
CA THR A 411 -16.18 -14.56 -14.43
C THR A 411 -16.72 -13.34 -13.71
N LYS A 412 -17.90 -13.45 -13.08
CA LYS A 412 -18.46 -12.37 -12.26
C LYS A 412 -17.72 -12.23 -10.93
N ILE A 413 -17.61 -11.00 -10.44
CA ILE A 413 -16.95 -10.68 -9.17
C ILE A 413 -17.73 -11.29 -8.00
N ASP A 414 -19.06 -11.13 -7.99
CA ASP A 414 -19.93 -11.64 -6.92
C ASP A 414 -19.82 -13.16 -6.73
N SER A 415 -19.60 -13.91 -7.81
CA SER A 415 -19.45 -15.36 -7.74
C SER A 415 -18.20 -15.79 -6.94
N ILE A 416 -17.20 -14.94 -6.83
CA ILE A 416 -16.03 -15.16 -5.98
C ILE A 416 -16.44 -15.06 -4.52
N LEU A 417 -17.21 -14.02 -4.19
CA LEU A 417 -17.72 -13.77 -2.83
C LEU A 417 -18.71 -14.85 -2.40
N GLU A 418 -19.56 -15.33 -3.30
CA GLU A 418 -20.44 -16.50 -3.05
C GLU A 418 -19.63 -17.70 -2.54
N VAL A 419 -18.49 -18.01 -3.17
CA VAL A 419 -17.62 -19.11 -2.73
C VAL A 419 -17.00 -18.80 -1.37
N VAL A 420 -16.51 -17.59 -1.15
CA VAL A 420 -15.89 -17.16 0.11
C VAL A 420 -16.89 -17.23 1.28
N GLN A 421 -18.15 -16.83 1.06
CA GLN A 421 -19.22 -16.88 2.06
C GLN A 421 -19.54 -18.31 2.52
N THR A 422 -19.26 -19.32 1.69
CA THR A 422 -19.38 -20.73 2.11
C THR A 422 -18.22 -21.23 2.98
N GLY A 423 -17.32 -20.34 3.43
CA GLY A 423 -16.15 -20.68 4.26
C GLY A 423 -15.00 -21.35 3.49
N ARG A 424 -15.08 -21.37 2.16
CA ARG A 424 -14.07 -21.98 1.28
C ARG A 424 -13.15 -20.93 0.69
N THR A 425 -11.89 -21.30 0.46
CA THR A 425 -10.98 -20.50 -0.35
C THR A 425 -11.33 -20.64 -1.83
N CYS A 426 -11.64 -19.53 -2.50
CA CYS A 426 -11.95 -19.54 -3.92
C CYS A 426 -10.67 -19.61 -4.75
N ILE A 427 -10.50 -20.67 -5.56
CA ILE A 427 -9.37 -20.83 -6.47
C ILE A 427 -9.73 -20.26 -7.84
N LEU A 428 -8.89 -19.35 -8.34
CA LEU A 428 -9.09 -18.62 -9.59
C LEU A 428 -7.91 -18.86 -10.53
N ASP A 429 -8.16 -19.23 -11.80
CA ASP A 429 -7.14 -19.36 -12.85
C ASP A 429 -7.31 -18.27 -13.92
N VAL A 430 -7.15 -17.02 -13.50
CA VAL A 430 -7.46 -15.79 -14.27
C VAL A 430 -6.23 -15.19 -14.98
N ASN A 431 -6.46 -14.20 -15.84
CA ASN A 431 -5.39 -13.38 -16.44
C ASN A 431 -4.69 -12.49 -15.38
N PRO A 432 -3.37 -12.23 -15.48
CA PRO A 432 -2.66 -11.29 -14.59
C PRO A 432 -3.35 -9.92 -14.40
N GLN A 433 -4.08 -9.42 -15.41
CA GLN A 433 -4.83 -8.16 -15.32
C GLN A 433 -5.88 -8.15 -14.20
N ALA A 434 -6.45 -9.30 -13.88
CA ALA A 434 -7.45 -9.45 -12.82
C ALA A 434 -6.90 -9.07 -11.43
N LEU A 435 -5.57 -9.10 -11.24
CA LEU A 435 -4.93 -8.79 -9.96
C LEU A 435 -5.18 -7.36 -9.49
N LYS A 436 -5.45 -6.42 -10.41
CA LYS A 436 -5.80 -5.04 -10.04
C LYS A 436 -7.10 -4.92 -9.27
N ILE A 437 -8.04 -5.81 -9.57
CA ILE A 437 -9.34 -5.88 -8.92
C ILE A 437 -9.23 -6.77 -7.68
N LEU A 438 -8.48 -7.87 -7.78
CA LEU A 438 -8.37 -8.85 -6.70
C LEU A 438 -7.46 -8.42 -5.54
N ARG A 439 -6.47 -7.53 -5.73
CA ARG A 439 -5.50 -7.19 -4.68
C ARG A 439 -6.06 -6.21 -3.64
N THR A 440 -7.14 -6.60 -2.97
CA THR A 440 -7.83 -5.81 -1.95
C THR A 440 -8.10 -6.63 -0.68
N SER A 441 -8.48 -5.95 0.40
CA SER A 441 -8.94 -6.56 1.65
C SER A 441 -10.20 -7.43 1.46
N GLU A 442 -10.97 -7.18 0.42
CA GLU A 442 -12.17 -7.92 0.09
C GLU A 442 -11.83 -9.35 -0.35
N PHE A 443 -10.83 -9.53 -1.22
CA PHE A 443 -10.47 -10.84 -1.78
C PHE A 443 -9.22 -11.47 -1.15
N MET A 444 -8.38 -10.68 -0.46
CA MET A 444 -7.12 -11.10 0.19
C MET A 444 -6.40 -12.23 -0.57
N PRO A 445 -5.96 -11.99 -1.81
CA PRO A 445 -5.46 -13.05 -2.66
C PRO A 445 -4.12 -13.56 -2.17
N TYR A 446 -3.92 -14.88 -2.28
CA TYR A 446 -2.60 -15.48 -2.35
C TYR A 446 -2.27 -15.77 -3.81
N VAL A 447 -1.33 -15.03 -4.37
CA VAL A 447 -1.04 -15.02 -5.81
C VAL A 447 0.12 -15.95 -6.10
N VAL A 448 -0.16 -17.06 -6.79
CA VAL A 448 0.85 -18.03 -7.20
C VAL A 448 1.04 -17.96 -8.71
N PHE A 449 2.26 -17.62 -9.11
CA PHE A 449 2.66 -17.68 -10.51
C PHE A 449 3.17 -19.08 -10.87
N ILE A 450 2.50 -19.71 -11.82
CA ILE A 450 2.88 -20.99 -12.40
C ILE A 450 3.72 -20.69 -13.66
N ALA A 451 5.03 -20.76 -13.49
CA ALA A 451 5.99 -20.54 -14.56
C ALA A 451 6.05 -21.77 -15.48
N ALA A 452 6.14 -21.51 -16.79
CA ALA A 452 6.50 -22.54 -17.75
C ALA A 452 7.90 -23.09 -17.44
N PRO A 453 8.12 -24.41 -17.57
CA PRO A 453 9.46 -24.98 -17.56
C PRO A 453 10.19 -24.64 -18.86
N GLU A 454 11.42 -25.11 -19.01
CA GLU A 454 12.14 -25.01 -20.28
C GLU A 454 11.37 -25.68 -21.43
N LEU A 455 11.57 -25.19 -22.65
CA LEU A 455 10.82 -25.62 -23.83
C LEU A 455 10.86 -27.14 -24.03
N GLU A 456 12.02 -27.74 -23.86
CA GLU A 456 12.27 -29.18 -24.01
C GLU A 456 11.50 -29.98 -22.96
N THR A 457 11.49 -29.53 -21.71
CA THR A 457 10.69 -30.13 -20.64
C THR A 457 9.20 -29.98 -20.92
N LEU A 458 8.75 -28.80 -21.32
CA LEU A 458 7.35 -28.55 -21.67
C LEU A 458 6.89 -29.45 -22.83
N ARG A 459 7.75 -29.65 -23.84
CA ARG A 459 7.53 -30.55 -24.97
C ARG A 459 7.40 -32.00 -24.51
N ALA A 460 8.30 -32.46 -23.64
CA ALA A 460 8.24 -33.81 -23.09
C ALA A 460 6.98 -34.05 -22.25
N MET A 461 6.60 -33.10 -21.39
CA MET A 461 5.37 -33.17 -20.61
C MET A 461 4.14 -33.22 -21.51
N HIS A 462 4.06 -32.34 -22.51
CA HIS A 462 2.95 -32.31 -23.44
C HIS A 462 2.82 -33.64 -24.20
N LYS A 463 3.95 -34.19 -24.68
CA LYS A 463 3.97 -35.51 -25.32
C LYS A 463 3.44 -36.61 -24.39
N ALA A 464 3.89 -36.65 -23.14
CA ALA A 464 3.42 -37.63 -22.16
C ALA A 464 1.90 -37.54 -21.91
N VAL A 465 1.33 -36.33 -21.86
CA VAL A 465 -0.11 -36.10 -21.68
C VAL A 465 -0.92 -36.57 -22.91
N VAL A 466 -0.37 -36.38 -24.12
CA VAL A 466 -0.97 -36.90 -25.36
C VAL A 466 -0.89 -38.43 -25.41
N ASP A 467 0.28 -39.00 -25.10
CA ASP A 467 0.50 -40.45 -25.09
C ASP A 467 -0.38 -41.15 -24.04
N ALA A 468 -0.65 -40.49 -22.91
CA ALA A 468 -1.57 -40.94 -21.87
C ALA A 468 -3.06 -40.77 -22.24
N GLY A 469 -3.38 -40.21 -23.41
CA GLY A 469 -4.76 -39.99 -23.86
C GLY A 469 -5.53 -38.91 -23.09
N ILE A 470 -4.84 -38.10 -22.27
CA ILE A 470 -5.45 -37.04 -21.45
C ILE A 470 -5.85 -35.84 -22.33
N THR A 471 -5.11 -35.59 -23.41
CA THR A 471 -5.48 -34.58 -24.41
C THR A 471 -5.29 -35.10 -25.82
N THR A 472 -6.23 -34.76 -26.71
CA THR A 472 -6.18 -35.09 -28.13
C THR A 472 -5.55 -33.98 -28.97
N LYS A 473 -5.36 -32.78 -28.37
CA LYS A 473 -4.80 -31.63 -29.08
C LYS A 473 -3.28 -31.70 -29.08
N LEU A 474 -2.69 -31.97 -30.24
CA LEU A 474 -1.25 -31.88 -30.42
C LEU A 474 -0.84 -30.41 -30.59
N LEU A 475 -0.20 -29.81 -29.57
CA LEU A 475 0.42 -28.50 -29.68
C LEU A 475 1.66 -28.55 -30.57
N THR A 476 1.85 -27.52 -31.40
CA THR A 476 3.05 -27.39 -32.21
C THR A 476 4.21 -26.84 -31.39
N ASP A 477 5.45 -27.05 -31.83
CA ASP A 477 6.64 -26.44 -31.21
C ASP A 477 6.54 -24.90 -31.15
N THR A 478 5.84 -24.28 -32.10
CA THR A 478 5.57 -22.83 -32.09
C THR A 478 4.64 -22.43 -30.94
N ASP A 479 3.64 -23.24 -30.63
CA ASP A 479 2.71 -22.98 -29.53
C ASP A 479 3.38 -23.16 -28.15
N LEU A 480 4.23 -24.18 -28.03
CA LEU A 480 5.02 -24.42 -26.83
C LEU A 480 6.00 -23.28 -26.58
N LYS A 481 6.70 -22.81 -27.64
CA LYS A 481 7.59 -21.66 -27.54
C LYS A 481 6.84 -20.39 -27.13
N LYS A 482 5.67 -20.12 -27.73
CA LYS A 482 4.80 -19.00 -27.31
C LYS A 482 4.43 -19.07 -25.82
N THR A 483 4.19 -20.28 -25.30
CA THR A 483 3.87 -20.48 -23.88
C THR A 483 5.04 -20.09 -22.98
N VAL A 484 6.27 -20.48 -23.34
CA VAL A 484 7.48 -20.13 -22.60
C VAL A 484 7.74 -18.62 -22.67
N ASP A 485 7.67 -18.03 -23.85
CA ASP A 485 7.88 -16.59 -24.07
C ASP A 485 6.84 -15.76 -23.30
N GLU A 486 5.56 -16.16 -23.36
CA GLU A 486 4.48 -15.50 -22.61
C GLU A 486 4.67 -15.64 -21.10
N SER A 487 5.11 -16.80 -20.61
CA SER A 487 5.42 -17.01 -19.20
C SER A 487 6.50 -16.03 -18.73
N ALA A 488 7.60 -15.92 -19.48
CA ALA A 488 8.68 -14.98 -19.16
C ALA A 488 8.20 -13.51 -19.20
N ARG A 489 7.32 -13.17 -20.14
CA ARG A 489 6.71 -11.83 -20.24
C ARG A 489 5.84 -11.51 -19.03
N ILE A 490 4.95 -12.42 -18.65
CA ILE A 490 4.08 -12.27 -17.47
C ILE A 490 4.94 -12.13 -16.21
N GLN A 491 5.97 -12.97 -16.04
CA GLN A 491 6.84 -12.89 -14.87
C GLN A 491 7.53 -11.53 -14.77
N ARG A 492 8.09 -11.03 -15.88
CA ARG A 492 8.75 -9.72 -15.89
C ARG A 492 7.80 -8.58 -15.55
N ALA A 493 6.57 -8.61 -16.08
CA ALA A 493 5.58 -7.55 -15.89
C ALA A 493 4.90 -7.56 -14.51
N TYR A 494 4.55 -8.73 -13.97
CA TYR A 494 3.69 -8.84 -12.78
C TYR A 494 4.39 -9.46 -11.56
N SER A 495 5.70 -9.71 -11.60
CA SER A 495 6.41 -10.37 -10.49
C SER A 495 6.28 -9.68 -9.13
N HIS A 496 5.96 -8.39 -9.07
CA HIS A 496 5.74 -7.67 -7.82
C HIS A 496 4.43 -8.08 -7.13
N TYR A 497 3.45 -8.61 -7.89
CA TYR A 497 2.19 -9.09 -7.34
C TYR A 497 2.27 -10.51 -6.76
N PHE A 498 3.28 -11.30 -7.11
CA PHE A 498 3.32 -12.72 -6.76
C PHE A 498 3.78 -12.94 -5.32
N ASP A 499 3.10 -13.84 -4.61
CA ASP A 499 3.53 -14.35 -3.31
C ASP A 499 4.44 -15.58 -3.46
N LEU A 500 4.23 -16.36 -4.53
CA LEU A 500 4.99 -17.57 -4.81
C LEU A 500 5.16 -17.79 -6.32
N ILE A 501 6.33 -18.30 -6.71
CA ILE A 501 6.61 -18.76 -8.07
C ILE A 501 6.85 -20.27 -8.04
N ILE A 502 6.14 -21.02 -8.88
CA ILE A 502 6.32 -22.47 -9.07
C ILE A 502 6.60 -22.73 -10.55
N VAL A 503 7.78 -23.23 -10.85
CA VAL A 503 8.07 -23.81 -12.18
C VAL A 503 7.37 -25.15 -12.26
N ASN A 504 6.46 -25.31 -13.24
CA ASN A 504 5.71 -26.55 -13.42
C ASN A 504 6.39 -27.47 -14.44
N ASP A 505 7.50 -28.08 -14.02
CA ASP A 505 8.23 -29.14 -14.73
C ASP A 505 7.70 -30.55 -14.45
N ASN A 506 6.90 -30.69 -13.38
CA ASN A 506 6.20 -31.90 -13.00
C ASN A 506 4.93 -31.55 -12.20
N LEU A 507 3.78 -32.05 -12.65
CA LEU A 507 2.49 -31.67 -12.09
C LEU A 507 2.31 -32.12 -10.63
N ASP A 508 2.85 -33.27 -10.24
CA ASP A 508 2.77 -33.77 -8.86
C ASP A 508 3.62 -32.92 -7.92
N LYS A 509 4.88 -32.65 -8.28
CA LYS A 509 5.78 -31.80 -7.49
C LYS A 509 5.26 -30.36 -7.38
N ALA A 510 4.70 -29.82 -8.47
CA ALA A 510 4.09 -28.50 -8.46
C ALA A 510 2.86 -28.47 -7.53
N PHE A 511 2.05 -29.52 -7.55
CA PHE A 511 0.90 -29.68 -6.66
C PHE A 511 1.33 -29.76 -5.18
N GLU A 512 2.33 -30.58 -4.85
CA GLU A 512 2.86 -30.69 -3.48
C GLU A 512 3.41 -29.36 -2.95
N LYS A 513 4.14 -28.61 -3.79
CA LYS A 513 4.64 -27.27 -3.45
C LYS A 513 3.49 -26.31 -3.17
N LEU A 514 2.47 -26.31 -4.03
CA LEU A 514 1.29 -25.47 -3.85
C LEU A 514 0.53 -25.85 -2.57
N GLN A 515 0.39 -27.15 -2.29
CA GLN A 515 -0.30 -27.66 -1.09
C GLN A 515 0.44 -27.24 0.17
N THR A 516 1.75 -27.43 0.19
CA THR A 516 2.62 -27.01 1.30
C THR A 516 2.50 -25.51 1.55
N ALA A 517 2.54 -24.69 0.48
CA ALA A 517 2.38 -23.25 0.60
C ALA A 517 1.01 -22.87 1.19
N THR A 518 -0.08 -23.48 0.69
CA THR A 518 -1.43 -23.18 1.22
C THR A 518 -1.62 -23.61 2.67
N GLU A 519 -1.00 -24.70 3.11
CA GLU A 519 -1.08 -25.14 4.51
C GLU A 519 -0.29 -24.20 5.43
N LYS A 520 0.88 -23.73 5.00
CA LYS A 520 1.66 -22.75 5.77
C LYS A 520 0.89 -21.46 6.07
N LEU A 521 0.03 -21.00 5.16
CA LEU A 521 -0.81 -19.82 5.41
C LEU A 521 -1.72 -20.02 6.63
N ARG A 522 -2.15 -21.26 6.90
CA ARG A 522 -3.03 -21.58 8.04
C ARG A 522 -2.28 -21.74 9.35
N THR A 523 -0.99 -22.04 9.31
CA THR A 523 -0.20 -22.40 10.50
C THR A 523 0.84 -21.35 10.87
N GLU A 524 1.31 -20.54 9.92
CA GLU A 524 2.35 -19.55 10.09
C GLU A 524 1.79 -18.12 9.98
N PRO A 525 2.33 -17.15 10.75
CA PRO A 525 2.01 -15.74 10.57
C PRO A 525 2.34 -15.25 9.16
N GLN A 526 1.53 -14.32 8.64
CA GLN A 526 1.65 -13.84 7.26
C GLN A 526 1.91 -12.34 7.21
N TRP A 527 2.72 -11.91 6.24
CA TRP A 527 2.83 -10.50 5.89
C TRP A 527 1.81 -10.18 4.80
N VAL A 528 0.99 -9.16 5.05
CA VAL A 528 -0.01 -8.65 4.11
C VAL A 528 0.15 -7.15 3.95
N PRO A 529 -0.26 -6.56 2.81
CA PRO A 529 -0.33 -5.11 2.66
C PRO A 529 -1.07 -4.47 3.83
N ILE A 530 -0.54 -3.34 4.32
CA ILE A 530 -1.12 -2.62 5.46
C ILE A 530 -2.58 -2.21 5.22
N SER A 531 -2.91 -1.86 3.97
CA SER A 531 -4.26 -1.50 3.51
C SER A 531 -5.28 -2.65 3.55
N TRP A 532 -4.85 -3.87 3.89
CA TRP A 532 -5.76 -4.98 4.13
C TRP A 532 -6.17 -5.16 5.58
N VAL A 533 -5.52 -4.42 6.48
CA VAL A 533 -5.70 -4.54 7.93
C VAL A 533 -6.32 -3.27 8.51
N TYR A 534 -5.88 -2.10 8.05
CA TYR A 534 -6.31 -0.80 8.53
C TYR A 534 -7.20 -0.08 7.53
#